data_AF-A0A4P2PTR5-F1
#
_entry.id   AF-A0A4P2PTR5-F1
#
_cell.length_a   1.000
_cell.length_b   1.000
_cell.length_c   1.000
_cell.angle_alpha   90.00
_cell.angle_beta   90.00
_cell.angle_gamma   90.00
#
_symmetry.space_group_name_H-M   'P 1'
#
loop_
_entity.id
_entity.type
_entity.pdbx_description
1 polymer ?
#
loop_
_entity_poly.entity_id
_entity_poly.type
_entity_poly.pdbx_seq_one_letter_code
_entity_poly.pdbx_strand_id
1 'polypeptide(L)'
;MSSSGDSLFPSRFSTPPPSSAEDDLALPGESPPFTTSRSRPRRVIAVGGGRGGVGKATAAVNLGVYFAQLGRDVIILDTDAYSPGLHAALGIEAPPLVTREDIEEGKAEPIATTVPGLRLVPTAYDPMTATPLRPSRAAYWMKMIHELDVDYVIVSLGAATGSSTLDLFLHADVGICVTTPEPLAVEHTYRFCRALYQRTLRRALMKERFKIRLVEKVAASLPPLATPRDFILEMKRFDEGVASLAAAQLPRVTPHLVVSQTRHRSDLELGPAMSAVSERFLGISLDYLGHIEHDDAVWLTARRRQPLLIDSPTSKSARNLERVARRILALLAARDTRPADAHARALAAASKSAAPPTLYDALGLARTAADDEIRRAYKRQRDIYREGSLPVVSVLSPEVLQKEQARIEEAHDTLLDPVRRRAYDLSTYPDDPRMALGPARPENAAAAAELAMLQAELAREINAETQFSGALLRKVRESQGVELSDIAQRTKISLAHLQAIENEATGDLPAPVYVQGFVQEIAKYLRLDPAQVAKTYMRRLRELSAGTRAKQHG
;
A
#
# COMPACT_ATOMS: atom_id res chain seq x y z
N MET A 1 80.35 2.89 50.39
CA MET A 1 80.35 3.43 51.76
C MET A 1 78.99 3.08 52.33
N SER A 2 78.90 1.94 53.04
CA SER A 2 78.74 1.89 54.52
C SER A 2 77.43 2.55 54.95
N SER A 3 76.49 1.94 55.67
CA SER A 3 76.53 0.83 56.65
C SER A 3 75.06 0.65 57.09
N SER A 4 74.52 -0.57 57.13
CA SER A 4 74.47 -1.46 58.31
C SER A 4 73.48 -1.05 59.40
N GLY A 5 72.68 -2.01 59.87
CA GLY A 5 71.96 -1.99 61.15
C GLY A 5 70.51 -2.44 60.99
N ASP A 6 70.23 -3.75 60.99
CA ASP A 6 69.93 -4.57 62.19
C ASP A 6 68.70 -4.07 62.96
N SER A 7 67.82 -4.90 63.51
CA SER A 7 67.47 -6.32 63.44
C SER A 7 66.30 -6.45 64.43
N LEU A 8 65.59 -7.58 64.41
CA LEU A 8 64.87 -8.24 65.51
C LEU A 8 63.47 -8.73 65.09
N PHE A 9 63.46 -9.97 64.61
CA PHE A 9 62.36 -10.90 64.88
C PHE A 9 62.47 -11.39 66.34
N PRO A 10 61.35 -11.76 66.98
CA PRO A 10 61.11 -13.19 67.09
C PRO A 10 59.67 -13.62 66.80
N SER A 11 59.62 -14.79 66.17
CA SER A 11 58.52 -15.72 65.98
C SER A 11 57.70 -16.03 67.25
N ARG A 12 56.39 -16.31 67.09
CA ARG A 12 55.80 -17.67 67.23
C ARG A 12 54.26 -17.68 67.21
N PHE A 13 53.70 -18.55 66.34
CA PHE A 13 52.41 -19.29 66.39
C PHE A 13 51.11 -18.48 66.60
N SER A 14 49.98 -18.66 65.90
CA SER A 14 49.44 -19.66 64.97
C SER A 14 48.15 -19.05 64.39
N THR A 15 47.85 -19.32 63.11
CA THR A 15 46.60 -19.00 62.37
C THR A 15 45.35 -19.65 63.02
N PRO A 16 44.09 -19.23 62.79
CA PRO A 16 43.43 -19.16 61.46
C PRO A 16 42.40 -17.99 61.28
N PRO A 17 41.66 -17.87 60.16
CA PRO A 17 41.62 -16.68 59.31
C PRO A 17 40.48 -15.70 59.62
N PRO A 18 40.59 -14.40 59.27
CA PRO A 18 39.44 -13.55 58.99
C PRO A 18 39.31 -13.37 57.46
N SER A 19 38.22 -13.78 56.81
CA SER A 19 36.93 -13.08 56.80
C SER A 19 37.07 -11.62 56.36
N SER A 20 37.16 -11.47 55.03
CA SER A 20 36.84 -10.34 54.16
C SER A 20 36.15 -9.12 54.80
N ALA A 21 36.84 -7.98 54.75
CA ALA A 21 36.30 -6.68 54.31
C ALA A 21 37.47 -5.69 54.27
N GLU A 22 37.86 -5.26 53.07
CA GLU A 22 38.15 -3.87 52.71
C GLU A 22 38.57 -3.76 51.23
N ASP A 23 38.15 -2.64 50.66
CA ASP A 23 38.08 -2.30 49.24
C ASP A 23 39.42 -2.36 48.50
N ASP A 24 39.37 -2.78 47.23
CA ASP A 24 40.35 -2.35 46.25
C ASP A 24 39.72 -2.12 44.87
N LEU A 25 39.94 -0.90 44.36
CA LEU A 25 39.55 -0.39 43.06
C LEU A 25 40.18 -1.21 41.93
N ALA A 26 39.36 -1.94 41.18
CA ALA A 26 39.77 -2.61 39.93
C ALA A 26 39.09 -1.98 38.70
N LEU A 27 39.92 -1.70 37.70
CA LEU A 27 39.59 -1.24 36.35
C LEU A 27 38.50 -2.11 35.68
N PRO A 28 37.71 -1.58 34.74
CA PRO A 28 36.60 -2.31 34.13
C PRO A 28 37.13 -3.47 33.26
N GLY A 29 37.10 -4.66 33.83
CA GLY A 29 37.36 -5.92 33.14
C GLY A 29 36.14 -6.34 32.32
N GLU A 30 36.43 -6.70 31.06
CA GLU A 30 35.71 -7.61 30.16
C GLU A 30 34.23 -7.86 30.44
N SER A 31 33.38 -7.30 29.57
CA SER A 31 31.98 -7.71 29.41
C SER A 31 31.90 -9.24 29.26
N PRO A 32 30.95 -9.92 29.94
CA PRO A 32 30.83 -11.37 29.84
C PRO A 32 30.53 -11.77 28.38
N PRO A 33 30.96 -12.96 27.94
CA PRO A 33 30.70 -13.42 26.59
C PRO A 33 29.19 -13.50 26.37
N PHE A 34 28.68 -12.69 25.42
CA PHE A 34 27.30 -12.74 24.98
C PHE A 34 26.99 -14.13 24.41
N THR A 35 26.42 -15.00 25.23
CA THR A 35 25.76 -16.23 24.78
C THR A 35 24.32 -15.88 24.39
N THR A 36 24.13 -15.30 23.21
CA THR A 36 22.80 -14.96 22.70
C THR A 36 22.15 -16.17 22.03
N SER A 37 21.41 -16.95 22.83
CA SER A 37 20.24 -17.66 22.31
C SER A 37 19.27 -16.61 21.73
N ARG A 38 19.22 -16.47 20.40
CA ARG A 38 18.39 -15.42 19.76
C ARG A 38 16.91 -15.71 19.97
N SER A 39 16.21 -14.76 20.59
CA SER A 39 14.75 -14.81 20.79
C SER A 39 13.94 -14.43 19.54
N ARG A 40 14.58 -13.88 18.48
CA ARG A 40 13.89 -13.46 17.25
C ARG A 40 14.66 -13.83 15.98
N PRO A 41 13.98 -14.34 14.94
CA PRO A 41 14.60 -14.67 13.67
C PRO A 41 15.00 -13.40 12.91
N ARG A 42 16.19 -13.44 12.28
CA ARG A 42 16.67 -12.38 11.38
C ARG A 42 15.71 -12.15 10.22
N ARG A 43 15.58 -10.91 9.75
CA ARG A 43 14.75 -10.55 8.59
C ARG A 43 15.57 -10.09 7.40
N VAL A 44 15.29 -10.66 6.24
CA VAL A 44 15.98 -10.31 4.99
C VAL A 44 15.05 -9.51 4.08
N ILE A 45 15.46 -8.30 3.70
CA ILE A 45 14.70 -7.42 2.81
C ILE A 45 15.53 -7.19 1.56
N ALA A 46 15.04 -7.59 0.39
CA ALA A 46 15.71 -7.30 -0.87
C ALA A 46 15.12 -6.02 -1.51
N VAL A 47 15.97 -5.09 -1.91
CA VAL A 47 15.57 -3.89 -2.67
C VAL A 47 16.12 -4.02 -4.08
N GLY A 48 15.24 -4.27 -5.05
CA GLY A 48 15.55 -4.49 -6.44
C GLY A 48 14.64 -3.72 -7.40
N GLY A 49 14.63 -4.15 -8.66
CA GLY A 49 13.85 -3.55 -9.74
C GLY A 49 14.60 -3.57 -11.07
N GLY A 50 13.87 -3.51 -12.16
CA GLY A 50 14.41 -3.84 -13.49
C GLY A 50 15.28 -2.75 -14.15
N ARG A 51 15.41 -1.55 -13.56
CA ARG A 51 16.15 -0.43 -14.17
C ARG A 51 17.05 0.30 -13.17
N GLY A 52 18.21 0.78 -13.63
CA GLY A 52 19.08 1.67 -12.87
C GLY A 52 18.49 3.08 -12.73
N GLY A 53 18.94 3.85 -11.74
CA GLY A 53 18.51 5.26 -11.57
C GLY A 53 17.10 5.47 -10.99
N VAL A 54 16.32 4.41 -10.75
CA VAL A 54 14.96 4.51 -10.18
C VAL A 54 14.92 4.83 -8.67
N GLY A 55 16.08 4.93 -8.01
CA GLY A 55 16.18 5.25 -6.57
C GLY A 55 16.28 4.04 -5.63
N LYS A 56 16.72 2.87 -6.11
CA LYS A 56 16.94 1.67 -5.28
C LYS A 56 17.89 1.91 -4.10
N ALA A 57 19.05 2.52 -4.38
CA ALA A 57 20.04 2.85 -3.35
C ALA A 57 19.47 3.78 -2.29
N THR A 58 18.76 4.83 -2.70
CA THR A 58 18.07 5.75 -1.80
C THR A 58 17.07 5.02 -0.90
N ALA A 59 16.27 4.11 -1.47
CA ALA A 59 15.34 3.31 -0.68
C ALA A 59 16.07 2.37 0.30
N ALA A 60 17.07 1.60 -0.16
CA ALA A 60 17.81 0.65 0.67
C ALA A 60 18.52 1.32 1.86
N VAL A 61 19.26 2.42 1.61
CA VAL A 61 19.98 3.16 2.65
C VAL A 61 19.02 3.72 3.68
N ASN A 62 17.96 4.39 3.24
CA ASN A 62 17.04 5.04 4.18
C ASN A 62 16.13 4.06 4.92
N LEU A 63 15.83 2.89 4.35
CA LEU A 63 15.21 1.79 5.12
C LEU A 63 16.15 1.33 6.24
N GLY A 64 17.46 1.20 5.94
CA GLY A 64 18.45 0.82 6.94
C GLY A 64 18.58 1.85 8.06
N VAL A 65 18.64 3.14 7.70
CA VAL A 65 18.65 4.25 8.67
C VAL A 65 17.39 4.22 9.53
N TYR A 66 16.21 4.06 8.93
CA TYR A 66 14.96 4.02 9.68
C TYR A 66 14.93 2.88 10.70
N PHE A 67 15.34 1.67 10.31
CA PHE A 67 15.37 0.54 11.24
C PHE A 67 16.43 0.72 12.33
N ALA A 68 17.61 1.25 12.00
CA ALA A 68 18.65 1.56 12.98
C ALA A 68 18.19 2.62 14.00
N GLN A 69 17.48 3.66 13.55
CA GLN A 69 16.87 4.68 14.43
C GLN A 69 15.79 4.11 15.37
N LEU A 70 15.20 2.95 15.04
CA LEU A 70 14.32 2.19 15.93
C LEU A 70 15.09 1.28 16.91
N GLY A 71 16.42 1.41 16.99
CA GLY A 71 17.28 0.63 17.87
C GLY A 71 17.53 -0.80 17.38
N ARG A 72 17.45 -1.04 16.06
CA ARG A 72 17.71 -2.36 15.46
C ARG A 72 19.13 -2.46 14.96
N ASP A 73 19.71 -3.65 15.07
CA ASP A 73 20.97 -3.96 14.41
C ASP A 73 20.72 -4.30 12.94
N VAL A 74 21.31 -3.51 12.04
CA VAL A 74 21.05 -3.58 10.60
C VAL A 74 22.36 -3.70 9.83
N ILE A 75 22.39 -4.62 8.87
CA ILE A 75 23.44 -4.68 7.84
C ILE A 75 22.81 -4.45 6.47
N ILE A 76 23.40 -3.55 5.68
CA ILE A 76 23.13 -3.43 4.24
C ILE A 76 24.20 -4.21 3.48
N LEU A 77 23.80 -5.08 2.56
CA LEU A 77 24.68 -5.74 1.61
C LEU A 77 24.57 -5.02 0.26
N ASP A 78 25.66 -4.42 -0.20
CA ASP A 78 25.75 -3.93 -1.57
C ASP A 78 26.09 -5.11 -2.48
N THR A 79 25.15 -5.49 -3.35
CA THR A 79 25.33 -6.61 -4.28
C THR A 79 25.34 -6.16 -5.75
N ASP A 80 25.35 -4.85 -5.99
CA ASP A 80 25.43 -4.29 -7.34
C ASP A 80 26.89 -4.17 -7.80
N ALA A 81 27.43 -5.27 -8.32
CA ALA A 81 28.78 -5.30 -8.86
C ALA A 81 29.00 -4.36 -10.08
N TYR A 82 27.94 -3.87 -10.71
CA TYR A 82 28.03 -2.99 -11.89
C TYR A 82 28.02 -1.50 -11.56
N SER A 83 27.46 -1.14 -10.41
CA SER A 83 27.34 0.25 -9.97
C SER A 83 27.55 0.35 -8.46
N PRO A 84 28.76 0.00 -7.95
CA PRO A 84 29.09 0.15 -6.53
C PRO A 84 28.86 1.59 -6.09
N GLY A 85 28.16 1.80 -4.97
CA GLY A 85 27.85 3.18 -4.60
C GLY A 85 27.15 3.39 -3.26
N LEU A 86 26.76 2.34 -2.54
CA LEU A 86 26.08 2.54 -1.26
C LEU A 86 26.99 3.16 -0.20
N HIS A 87 28.29 2.87 -0.23
CA HIS A 87 29.29 3.48 0.65
C HIS A 87 29.26 5.01 0.54
N ALA A 88 29.20 5.56 -0.68
CA ALA A 88 29.13 6.99 -0.90
C ALA A 88 27.81 7.60 -0.39
N ALA A 89 26.68 6.90 -0.51
CA ALA A 89 25.40 7.36 0.04
C ALA A 89 25.37 7.36 1.59
N LEU A 90 26.27 6.61 2.22
CA LEU A 90 26.46 6.52 3.68
C LEU A 90 27.60 7.42 4.20
N GLY A 91 28.23 8.21 3.33
CA GLY A 91 29.32 9.12 3.71
C GLY A 91 30.68 8.45 3.87
N ILE A 92 30.85 7.23 3.35
CA ILE A 92 32.10 6.48 3.42
C ILE A 92 32.88 6.77 2.13
N GLU A 93 34.01 7.48 2.22
CA GLU A 93 34.77 7.91 1.04
C GLU A 93 35.59 6.78 0.40
N ALA A 94 36.21 5.94 1.22
CA ALA A 94 37.05 4.84 0.78
C ALA A 94 36.72 3.58 1.61
N PRO A 95 35.72 2.78 1.20
CA PRO A 95 35.47 1.52 1.86
C PRO A 95 36.69 0.59 1.68
N PRO A 96 36.94 -0.34 2.61
CA PRO A 96 37.94 -1.39 2.40
C PRO A 96 37.68 -2.12 1.08
N LEU A 97 38.77 -2.53 0.42
CA LEU A 97 38.66 -3.34 -0.79
C LEU A 97 38.07 -4.70 -0.42
N VAL A 98 36.94 -5.03 -1.06
CA VAL A 98 36.33 -6.35 -0.99
C VAL A 98 36.56 -7.01 -2.33
N THR A 99 37.19 -8.17 -2.35
CA THR A 99 37.30 -8.99 -3.57
C THR A 99 36.10 -9.90 -3.72
N ARG A 100 35.95 -10.49 -4.90
CA ARG A 100 34.92 -11.51 -5.10
C ARG A 100 35.19 -12.73 -4.22
N GLU A 101 36.46 -13.12 -4.12
CA GLU A 101 36.95 -14.22 -3.30
C GLU A 101 36.61 -14.00 -1.82
N ASP A 102 36.76 -12.78 -1.30
CA ASP A 102 36.37 -12.46 0.09
C ASP A 102 34.89 -12.72 0.37
N ILE A 103 34.01 -12.40 -0.60
CA ILE A 103 32.57 -12.70 -0.49
C ILE A 103 32.33 -14.21 -0.56
N GLU A 104 33.02 -14.92 -1.46
CA GLU A 104 32.84 -16.37 -1.67
C GLU A 104 33.39 -17.20 -0.48
N GLU A 105 34.43 -16.71 0.18
CA GLU A 105 35.04 -17.32 1.37
C GLU A 105 34.38 -16.88 2.68
N GLY A 106 33.53 -15.84 2.65
CA GLY A 106 32.87 -15.30 3.85
C GLY A 106 33.78 -14.41 4.70
N LYS A 107 34.85 -13.85 4.11
CA LYS A 107 35.81 -12.93 4.74
C LYS A 107 35.42 -11.45 4.60
N ALA A 108 34.39 -11.15 3.83
CA ALA A 108 33.88 -9.79 3.68
C ALA A 108 33.21 -9.30 4.98
N GLU A 109 33.91 -8.46 5.74
CA GLU A 109 33.44 -7.96 7.04
C GLU A 109 32.53 -6.72 6.90
N PRO A 110 31.45 -6.60 7.71
CA PRO A 110 30.64 -5.39 7.74
C PRO A 110 31.38 -4.21 8.36
N ILE A 111 31.40 -3.08 7.67
CA ILE A 111 31.99 -1.83 8.14
C ILE A 111 30.95 -0.95 8.82
N ALA A 112 31.36 -0.22 9.86
CA ALA A 112 30.52 0.76 10.55
C ALA A 112 30.17 1.93 9.63
N THR A 113 28.97 2.49 9.81
CA THR A 113 28.54 3.73 9.14
C THR A 113 28.48 4.88 10.15
N THR A 114 28.18 6.08 9.65
CA THR A 114 27.90 7.26 10.50
C THR A 114 26.59 7.14 11.30
N VAL A 115 25.77 6.13 11.01
CA VAL A 115 24.50 5.87 11.69
C VAL A 115 24.68 4.71 12.68
N PRO A 116 24.55 4.94 14.01
CA PRO A 116 24.65 3.88 15.01
C PRO A 116 23.67 2.73 14.74
N GLY A 117 24.12 1.48 14.88
CA GLY A 117 23.33 0.29 14.60
C GLY A 117 23.24 -0.09 13.11
N LEU A 118 23.80 0.73 12.20
CA LEU A 118 23.83 0.45 10.76
C LEU A 118 25.27 0.15 10.28
N ARG A 119 25.44 -1.00 9.65
CA ARG A 119 26.69 -1.45 9.02
C ARG A 119 26.50 -1.75 7.53
N LEU A 120 27.57 -1.68 6.76
CA LEU A 120 27.58 -1.96 5.32
C LEU A 120 28.55 -3.11 5.02
N VAL A 121 28.15 -4.04 4.16
CA VAL A 121 29.10 -4.90 3.44
C VAL A 121 29.21 -4.35 2.01
N PRO A 122 30.36 -3.75 1.64
CA PRO A 122 30.57 -3.24 0.29
C PRO A 122 30.52 -4.35 -0.76
N THR A 123 30.13 -4.01 -1.98
CA THR A 123 30.24 -4.93 -3.11
C THR A 123 31.70 -5.04 -3.54
N ALA A 124 32.06 -6.17 -4.12
CA ALA A 124 33.37 -6.30 -4.75
C ALA A 124 33.48 -5.40 -5.99
N TYR A 125 34.59 -4.68 -6.10
CA TYR A 125 34.93 -3.85 -7.25
C TYR A 125 36.44 -3.84 -7.49
N ASP A 126 36.87 -3.67 -8.74
CA ASP A 126 38.28 -3.45 -9.05
C ASP A 126 38.62 -1.96 -8.85
N PRO A 127 39.49 -1.60 -7.88
CA PRO A 127 39.80 -0.22 -7.57
C PRO A 127 40.70 0.45 -8.61
N MET A 128 41.44 -0.34 -9.39
CA MET A 128 42.41 0.15 -10.37
C MET A 128 41.76 0.39 -11.73
N THR A 129 40.91 -0.54 -12.17
CA THR A 129 40.28 -0.45 -13.50
C THR A 129 38.86 0.10 -13.47
N ALA A 130 38.28 0.24 -12.28
CA ALA A 130 36.85 0.56 -12.09
C ALA A 130 35.92 -0.40 -12.88
N THR A 131 36.42 -1.59 -13.23
CA THR A 131 35.65 -2.57 -14.01
C THR A 131 34.70 -3.32 -13.08
N PRO A 132 33.41 -3.43 -13.45
CA PRO A 132 32.49 -4.33 -12.78
C PRO A 132 33.03 -5.75 -12.70
N LEU A 133 33.12 -6.28 -11.49
CA LEU A 133 33.44 -7.70 -11.30
C LEU A 133 32.20 -8.54 -11.60
N ARG A 134 32.42 -9.80 -12.00
CA ARG A 134 31.32 -10.75 -12.16
C ARG A 134 30.61 -10.90 -10.79
N PRO A 135 29.28 -10.74 -10.71
CA PRO A 135 28.58 -10.90 -9.45
C PRO A 135 28.82 -12.27 -8.81
N SER A 136 29.06 -12.29 -7.50
CA SER A 136 29.18 -13.54 -6.73
C SER A 136 27.88 -14.35 -6.81
N ARG A 137 28.00 -15.68 -6.68
CA ARG A 137 26.83 -16.56 -6.69
C ARG A 137 25.96 -16.28 -5.47
N ALA A 138 24.64 -16.30 -5.64
CA ALA A 138 23.70 -16.10 -4.54
C ALA A 138 23.94 -17.05 -3.35
N ALA A 139 24.44 -18.27 -3.58
CA ALA A 139 24.75 -19.22 -2.51
C ALA A 139 25.73 -18.68 -1.46
N TYR A 140 26.75 -17.93 -1.88
CA TYR A 140 27.74 -17.35 -0.97
C TYR A 140 27.16 -16.20 -0.15
N TRP A 141 26.41 -15.31 -0.80
CA TRP A 141 25.66 -14.27 -0.11
C TRP A 141 24.66 -14.85 0.89
N MET A 142 23.92 -15.90 0.52
CA MET A 142 22.98 -16.57 1.43
C MET A 142 23.68 -17.22 2.62
N LYS A 143 24.86 -17.82 2.42
CA LYS A 143 25.70 -18.35 3.51
C LYS A 143 26.09 -17.23 4.48
N MET A 144 26.62 -16.12 3.95
CA MET A 144 26.97 -14.94 4.75
C MET A 144 25.75 -14.39 5.51
N ILE A 145 24.62 -14.20 4.82
CA ILE A 145 23.35 -13.74 5.42
C ILE A 145 22.92 -14.64 6.58
N HIS A 146 23.18 -15.95 6.53
CA HIS A 146 22.87 -16.93 7.57
C HIS A 146 23.87 -16.92 8.74
N GLU A 147 25.07 -16.40 8.55
CA GLU A 147 26.10 -16.31 9.61
C GLU A 147 26.02 -14.98 10.39
N LEU A 148 25.46 -13.91 9.80
CA LEU A 148 25.37 -12.59 10.43
C LEU A 148 24.45 -12.54 11.66
N ASP A 149 24.95 -12.08 12.81
CA ASP A 149 24.11 -11.85 14.00
C ASP A 149 23.52 -10.43 14.04
N VAL A 150 22.46 -10.18 13.27
CA VAL A 150 21.73 -8.88 13.22
C VAL A 150 20.22 -9.05 13.07
N ASP A 151 19.44 -8.07 13.50
CA ASP A 151 17.96 -8.07 13.38
C ASP A 151 17.51 -8.04 11.91
N TYR A 152 18.10 -7.15 11.12
CA TYR A 152 17.72 -6.94 9.72
C TYR A 152 18.93 -6.98 8.78
N VAL A 153 18.74 -7.63 7.64
CA VAL A 153 19.65 -7.57 6.50
C VAL A 153 18.91 -6.97 5.31
N ILE A 154 19.43 -5.86 4.78
CA ILE A 154 18.92 -5.22 3.57
C ILE A 154 19.85 -5.55 2.42
N VAL A 155 19.36 -6.29 1.44
CA VAL A 155 20.12 -6.66 0.24
C VAL A 155 19.79 -5.67 -0.87
N SER A 156 20.73 -4.79 -1.19
CA SER A 156 20.59 -3.86 -2.31
C SER A 156 21.02 -4.53 -3.60
N LEU A 157 20.06 -4.75 -4.50
CA LEU A 157 20.25 -5.44 -5.75
C LEU A 157 20.52 -4.47 -6.90
N GLY A 158 21.40 -4.86 -7.81
CA GLY A 158 21.64 -4.12 -9.04
C GLY A 158 20.48 -4.12 -10.02
N ALA A 159 20.61 -3.36 -11.11
CA ALA A 159 19.56 -3.23 -12.14
C ALA A 159 19.34 -4.47 -13.04
N ALA A 160 20.17 -5.51 -12.88
CA ALA A 160 20.15 -6.68 -13.76
C ALA A 160 19.15 -7.76 -13.32
N THR A 161 18.67 -8.55 -14.27
CA THR A 161 17.88 -9.78 -14.06
C THR A 161 18.76 -11.03 -14.01
N GLY A 162 20.00 -10.89 -13.54
CA GLY A 162 20.93 -12.01 -13.40
C GLY A 162 20.42 -13.06 -12.41
N SER A 163 20.83 -14.33 -12.59
CA SER A 163 20.37 -15.44 -11.75
C SER A 163 20.64 -15.21 -10.26
N SER A 164 21.83 -14.71 -9.90
CA SER A 164 22.16 -14.35 -8.52
C SER A 164 21.21 -13.30 -7.94
N THR A 165 20.91 -12.24 -8.70
CA THR A 165 20.00 -11.16 -8.28
C THR A 165 18.60 -11.69 -8.03
N LEU A 166 18.06 -12.49 -8.96
CA LEU A 166 16.74 -13.08 -8.82
C LEU A 166 16.68 -14.08 -7.68
N ASP A 167 17.74 -14.88 -7.47
CA ASP A 167 17.83 -15.80 -6.34
C ASP A 167 17.81 -15.05 -5.01
N LEU A 168 18.60 -13.99 -4.85
CA LEU A 168 18.60 -13.17 -3.64
C LEU A 168 17.23 -12.53 -3.37
N PHE A 169 16.59 -12.00 -4.41
CA PHE A 169 15.23 -11.45 -4.29
C PHE A 169 14.22 -12.51 -3.83
N LEU A 170 14.27 -13.72 -4.40
CA LEU A 170 13.34 -14.81 -4.09
C LEU A 170 13.58 -15.47 -2.71
N HIS A 171 14.76 -15.29 -2.10
CA HIS A 171 15.04 -15.78 -0.74
C HIS A 171 14.76 -14.75 0.35
N ALA A 172 14.55 -13.48 -0.01
CA ALA A 172 14.21 -12.45 0.96
C ALA A 172 12.81 -12.67 1.57
N ASP A 173 12.65 -12.27 2.83
CA ASP A 173 11.35 -12.25 3.50
C ASP A 173 10.40 -11.23 2.87
N VAL A 174 10.95 -10.10 2.43
CA VAL A 174 10.24 -9.05 1.70
C VAL A 174 11.11 -8.61 0.52
N GLY A 175 10.60 -8.80 -0.70
CA GLY A 175 11.22 -8.27 -1.92
C GLY A 175 10.53 -7.00 -2.38
N ILE A 176 11.27 -5.90 -2.46
CA ILE A 176 10.81 -4.56 -2.87
C ILE A 176 11.32 -4.27 -4.28
N CYS A 177 10.41 -3.97 -5.19
CA CYS A 177 10.68 -3.52 -6.54
C CYS A 177 10.45 -2.01 -6.62
N VAL A 178 11.49 -1.26 -6.94
CA VAL A 178 11.41 0.20 -7.11
C VAL A 178 11.27 0.53 -8.60
N THR A 179 10.29 1.37 -8.93
CA THR A 179 10.07 1.92 -10.29
C THR A 179 9.93 3.44 -10.24
N THR A 180 9.84 4.09 -11.40
CA THR A 180 9.48 5.50 -11.56
C THR A 180 8.32 5.65 -12.55
N PRO A 181 7.60 6.79 -12.57
CA PRO A 181 6.60 7.14 -13.58
C PRO A 181 7.17 7.38 -15.00
N GLU A 182 8.04 6.49 -15.47
CA GLU A 182 8.62 6.52 -16.81
C GLU A 182 8.30 5.22 -17.56
N PRO A 183 7.97 5.27 -18.87
CA PRO A 183 7.58 4.08 -19.63
C PRO A 183 8.60 2.93 -19.52
N LEU A 184 9.88 3.25 -19.69
CA LEU A 184 10.96 2.25 -19.62
C LEU A 184 11.16 1.69 -18.21
N ALA A 185 10.93 2.47 -17.15
CA ALA A 185 11.05 1.97 -15.78
C ALA A 185 9.90 1.00 -15.45
N VAL A 186 8.68 1.32 -15.88
CA VAL A 186 7.51 0.45 -15.74
C VAL A 186 7.67 -0.83 -16.53
N GLU A 187 8.07 -0.75 -17.80
CA GLU A 187 8.36 -1.93 -18.63
C GLU A 187 9.42 -2.84 -17.98
N HIS A 188 10.53 -2.26 -17.53
CA HIS A 188 11.59 -3.02 -16.89
C HIS A 188 11.12 -3.68 -15.59
N THR A 189 10.21 -3.05 -14.85
CA THR A 189 9.57 -3.64 -13.66
C THR A 189 8.76 -4.88 -14.02
N TYR A 190 7.97 -4.84 -15.09
CA TYR A 190 7.26 -6.03 -15.58
C TYR A 190 8.19 -7.12 -16.11
N ARG A 191 9.27 -6.74 -16.81
CA ARG A 191 10.32 -7.68 -17.23
C ARG A 191 10.98 -8.36 -16.03
N PHE A 192 11.24 -7.63 -14.94
CA PHE A 192 11.75 -8.18 -13.70
C PHE A 192 10.77 -9.20 -13.09
N CYS A 193 9.47 -8.91 -13.07
CA CYS A 193 8.44 -9.86 -12.60
C CYS A 193 8.41 -11.14 -13.44
N ARG A 194 8.47 -11.03 -14.78
CA ARG A 194 8.58 -12.19 -15.69
C ARG A 194 9.84 -13.01 -15.42
N ALA A 195 10.97 -12.35 -15.19
CA ALA A 195 12.24 -13.00 -14.90
C ALA A 195 12.20 -13.75 -13.55
N LEU A 196 11.57 -13.18 -12.51
CA LEU A 196 11.33 -13.86 -11.24
C LEU A 196 10.51 -15.14 -11.44
N TYR A 197 9.42 -15.05 -12.20
CA TYR A 197 8.59 -16.21 -12.55
C TYR A 197 9.40 -17.29 -13.28
N GLN A 198 10.09 -16.93 -14.37
CA GLN A 198 10.95 -17.87 -15.09
C GLN A 198 12.02 -18.50 -14.20
N ARG A 199 12.58 -17.73 -13.26
CA ARG A 199 13.56 -18.25 -12.30
C ARG A 199 12.94 -19.24 -11.33
N THR A 200 11.75 -18.98 -10.79
CA THR A 200 11.03 -19.94 -9.93
C THR A 200 10.70 -21.25 -10.66
N LEU A 201 10.23 -21.17 -11.90
CA LEU A 201 9.93 -22.35 -12.73
C LEU A 201 11.19 -23.17 -13.02
N ARG A 202 12.28 -22.52 -13.45
CA ARG A 202 13.57 -23.21 -13.67
C ARG A 202 14.09 -23.88 -12.41
N ARG A 203 13.93 -23.26 -11.23
CA ARG A 203 14.31 -23.88 -9.94
C ARG A 203 13.47 -25.11 -9.63
N ALA A 204 12.15 -25.05 -9.86
CA ALA A 204 11.26 -26.19 -9.64
C ALA A 204 11.61 -27.39 -10.54
N LEU A 205 12.11 -27.13 -11.75
CA LEU A 205 12.48 -28.16 -12.74
C LEU A 205 13.96 -28.52 -12.74
N MET A 206 14.77 -28.07 -11.76
CA MET A 206 16.24 -28.15 -11.82
C MET A 206 16.80 -29.58 -12.01
N LYS A 207 16.07 -30.60 -11.56
CA LYS A 207 16.45 -32.02 -11.70
C LYS A 207 15.92 -32.66 -12.99
N GLU A 208 15.04 -31.99 -13.72
CA GLU A 208 14.27 -32.53 -14.85
C GLU A 208 14.75 -31.93 -16.18
N ARG A 209 15.95 -32.31 -16.60
CA ARG A 209 16.63 -31.73 -17.78
C ARG A 209 15.78 -31.70 -19.06
N PHE A 210 15.00 -32.75 -19.31
CA PHE A 210 14.10 -32.82 -20.47
C PHE A 210 12.99 -31.77 -20.41
N LYS A 211 12.37 -31.57 -19.24
CA LYS A 211 11.33 -30.56 -19.04
C LYS A 211 11.88 -29.14 -19.14
N ILE A 212 13.11 -28.88 -18.68
CA ILE A 212 13.78 -27.58 -18.88
C ILE A 212 13.90 -27.27 -20.37
N ARG A 213 14.39 -28.22 -21.18
CA ARG A 213 14.50 -28.03 -22.63
C ARG A 213 13.15 -27.78 -23.29
N LEU A 214 12.10 -28.47 -22.83
CA LEU A 214 10.73 -28.25 -23.30
C LEU A 214 10.25 -26.83 -22.96
N VAL A 215 10.42 -26.39 -21.72
CA VAL A 215 10.10 -25.02 -21.28
C VAL A 215 10.83 -23.98 -22.12
N GLU A 216 12.11 -24.19 -22.40
CA GLU A 216 12.91 -23.28 -23.24
C GLU A 216 12.42 -23.25 -24.69
N LYS A 217 12.05 -24.40 -25.25
CA LYS A 217 11.46 -24.49 -26.59
C LYS A 217 10.12 -23.74 -26.68
N VAL A 218 9.23 -23.93 -25.71
CA VAL A 218 7.93 -23.25 -25.66
C VAL A 218 8.09 -21.75 -25.42
N ALA A 219 9.01 -21.35 -24.54
CA ALA A 219 9.30 -19.92 -24.33
C ALA A 219 9.84 -19.25 -25.60
N ALA A 220 10.63 -19.97 -26.41
CA ALA A 220 11.18 -19.46 -27.67
C ALA A 220 10.15 -19.38 -28.81
N SER A 221 9.04 -20.13 -28.75
CA SER A 221 7.96 -20.04 -29.75
C SER A 221 6.98 -18.89 -29.50
N LEU A 222 7.01 -18.29 -28.31
CA LEU A 222 6.15 -17.18 -27.94
C LEU A 222 6.71 -15.84 -28.43
N PRO A 223 5.84 -14.84 -28.66
CA PRO A 223 6.29 -13.50 -29.00
C PRO A 223 7.14 -12.88 -27.88
N PRO A 224 7.99 -11.89 -28.21
CA PRO A 224 8.71 -11.13 -27.19
C PRO A 224 7.77 -10.59 -26.11
N LEU A 225 8.18 -10.68 -24.85
CA LEU A 225 7.43 -10.18 -23.68
C LEU A 225 6.08 -10.88 -23.41
N ALA A 226 5.86 -12.08 -23.96
CA ALA A 226 4.74 -12.93 -23.59
C ALA A 226 4.57 -13.02 -22.06
N THR A 227 3.33 -13.00 -21.61
CA THR A 227 3.03 -13.04 -20.18
C THR A 227 3.24 -14.46 -19.63
N PRO A 228 3.45 -14.61 -18.31
CA PRO A 228 3.44 -15.92 -17.68
C PRO A 228 2.16 -16.72 -17.96
N ARG A 229 1.00 -16.04 -18.07
CA ARG A 229 -0.27 -16.68 -18.43
C ARG A 229 -0.26 -17.21 -19.85
N ASP A 230 0.22 -16.44 -20.82
CA ASP A 230 0.38 -16.90 -22.22
C ASP A 230 1.30 -18.12 -22.27
N PHE A 231 2.41 -18.09 -21.52
CA PHE A 231 3.32 -19.22 -21.42
C PHE A 231 2.64 -20.47 -20.86
N ILE A 232 1.85 -20.36 -19.79
CA ILE A 232 1.14 -21.50 -19.21
C ILE A 232 0.12 -22.08 -20.20
N LEU A 233 -0.63 -21.22 -20.89
CA LEU A 233 -1.60 -21.63 -21.89
C LEU A 233 -0.93 -22.36 -23.05
N GLU A 234 0.18 -21.84 -23.55
CA GLU A 234 0.94 -22.50 -24.62
C GLU A 234 1.57 -23.81 -24.13
N MET A 235 2.16 -23.82 -22.92
CA MET A 235 2.74 -25.03 -22.32
C MET A 235 1.71 -26.15 -22.18
N LYS A 236 0.45 -25.83 -21.89
CA LYS A 236 -0.63 -26.82 -21.77
C LYS A 236 -0.85 -27.62 -23.06
N ARG A 237 -0.53 -27.04 -24.23
CA ARG A 237 -0.62 -27.73 -25.53
C ARG A 237 0.47 -28.80 -25.72
N PHE A 238 1.58 -28.70 -24.99
CA PHE A 238 2.72 -29.61 -25.08
C PHE A 238 2.78 -30.60 -23.92
N ASP A 239 2.55 -30.14 -22.68
CA ASP A 239 2.59 -30.98 -21.47
C ASP A 239 1.75 -30.34 -20.36
N GLU A 240 0.65 -31.01 -19.99
CA GLU A 240 -0.29 -30.54 -18.96
C GLU A 240 0.32 -30.55 -17.55
N GLY A 241 1.23 -31.49 -17.26
CA GLY A 241 1.92 -31.59 -15.97
C GLY A 241 2.87 -30.41 -15.75
N VAL A 242 3.66 -30.07 -16.77
CA VAL A 242 4.54 -28.89 -16.74
C VAL A 242 3.72 -27.61 -16.67
N ALA A 243 2.62 -27.50 -17.42
CA ALA A 243 1.73 -26.34 -17.37
C ALA A 243 1.12 -26.14 -15.97
N SER A 244 0.67 -27.23 -15.33
CA SER A 244 0.14 -27.20 -13.96
C SER A 244 1.20 -26.80 -12.95
N LEU A 245 2.42 -27.32 -13.07
CA LEU A 245 3.56 -26.93 -12.23
C LEU A 245 3.95 -25.47 -12.44
N ALA A 246 3.91 -24.98 -13.68
CA ALA A 246 4.17 -23.60 -14.04
C ALA A 246 3.13 -22.65 -13.43
N ALA A 247 1.84 -22.98 -13.54
CA ALA A 247 0.76 -22.26 -12.87
C ALA A 247 0.95 -22.22 -11.34
N ALA A 248 1.39 -23.33 -10.73
CA ALA A 248 1.66 -23.39 -9.30
C ALA A 248 2.86 -22.52 -8.84
N GLN A 249 3.72 -22.05 -9.76
CA GLN A 249 4.80 -21.12 -9.41
C GLN A 249 4.36 -19.65 -9.37
N LEU A 250 3.29 -19.26 -10.06
CA LEU A 250 2.83 -17.85 -10.12
C LEU A 250 2.66 -17.22 -8.73
N PRO A 251 1.95 -17.84 -7.78
CA PRO A 251 1.71 -17.20 -6.49
C PRO A 251 2.93 -17.19 -5.56
N ARG A 252 4.05 -17.81 -5.96
CA ARG A 252 5.32 -17.73 -5.25
C ARG A 252 6.09 -16.46 -5.57
N VAL A 253 5.65 -15.69 -6.56
CA VAL A 253 6.24 -14.43 -6.96
C VAL A 253 5.35 -13.30 -6.44
N THR A 254 5.74 -12.72 -5.31
CA THR A 254 4.99 -11.64 -4.63
C THR A 254 5.88 -10.42 -4.37
N PRO A 255 6.40 -9.75 -5.42
CA PRO A 255 7.16 -8.51 -5.25
C PRO A 255 6.26 -7.40 -4.71
N HIS A 256 6.85 -6.53 -3.90
CA HIS A 256 6.18 -5.35 -3.36
C HIS A 256 6.65 -4.10 -4.12
N LEU A 257 5.75 -3.25 -4.58
CA LEU A 257 6.05 -2.12 -5.44
C LEU A 257 6.21 -0.81 -4.66
N VAL A 258 7.28 -0.08 -4.96
CA VAL A 258 7.46 1.33 -4.57
C VAL A 258 7.63 2.18 -5.82
N VAL A 259 6.80 3.21 -5.97
CA VAL A 259 6.91 4.17 -7.09
C VAL A 259 7.69 5.38 -6.62
N SER A 260 8.94 5.48 -7.02
CA SER A 260 9.83 6.59 -6.68
C SER A 260 9.71 7.74 -7.68
N GLN A 261 10.22 8.92 -7.30
CA GLN A 261 10.28 10.13 -8.14
C GLN A 261 8.91 10.55 -8.71
N THR A 262 7.84 10.38 -7.94
CA THR A 262 6.50 10.87 -8.34
C THR A 262 6.47 12.40 -8.33
N ARG A 263 5.98 13.02 -9.41
CA ARG A 263 5.99 14.48 -9.60
C ARG A 263 4.58 15.05 -9.61
N HIS A 264 3.65 14.33 -10.21
CA HIS A 264 2.27 14.76 -10.38
C HIS A 264 1.32 13.93 -9.52
N ARG A 265 0.17 14.51 -9.15
CA ARG A 265 -0.88 13.77 -8.42
C ARG A 265 -1.36 12.52 -9.17
N SER A 266 -1.34 12.56 -10.50
CA SER A 266 -1.66 11.40 -11.36
C SER A 266 -0.69 10.24 -11.17
N ASP A 267 0.57 10.50 -10.81
CA ASP A 267 1.58 9.46 -10.62
C ASP A 267 1.29 8.59 -9.40
N LEU A 268 0.49 9.10 -8.46
CA LEU A 268 0.09 8.38 -7.26
C LEU A 268 -0.83 7.19 -7.58
N GLU A 269 -1.54 7.25 -8.71
CA GLU A 269 -2.40 6.18 -9.20
C GLU A 269 -1.62 5.08 -9.94
N LEU A 270 -0.36 5.35 -10.33
CA LEU A 270 0.45 4.40 -11.09
C LEU A 270 0.68 3.09 -10.33
N GLY A 271 0.99 3.17 -9.04
CA GLY A 271 1.26 1.99 -8.21
C GLY A 271 0.07 1.03 -8.16
N PRO A 272 -1.11 1.48 -7.68
CA PRO A 272 -2.33 0.67 -7.68
C PRO A 272 -2.72 0.16 -9.08
N ALA A 273 -2.58 0.98 -10.13
CA ALA A 273 -2.87 0.57 -11.49
C ALA A 273 -1.92 -0.54 -11.98
N MET A 274 -0.62 -0.42 -11.68
CA MET A 274 0.36 -1.46 -12.01
C MET A 274 0.07 -2.78 -11.29
N SER A 275 -0.36 -2.72 -10.02
CA SER A 275 -0.79 -3.88 -9.25
C SER A 275 -1.95 -4.61 -9.93
N ALA A 276 -3.01 -3.87 -10.30
CA ALA A 276 -4.18 -4.44 -10.95
C ALA A 276 -3.85 -5.06 -12.32
N VAL A 277 -3.07 -4.37 -13.15
CA VAL A 277 -2.63 -4.88 -14.46
C VAL A 277 -1.74 -6.13 -14.30
N SER A 278 -0.81 -6.13 -13.34
CA SER A 278 0.05 -7.28 -13.06
C SER A 278 -0.74 -8.51 -12.64
N GLU A 279 -1.66 -8.36 -11.70
CA GLU A 279 -2.46 -9.48 -11.20
C GLU A 279 -3.34 -10.06 -12.30
N ARG A 280 -3.99 -9.18 -13.08
CA ARG A 280 -4.93 -9.56 -14.13
C ARG A 280 -4.26 -10.23 -15.33
N PHE A 281 -3.17 -9.67 -15.84
CA PHE A 281 -2.58 -10.12 -17.11
C PHE A 281 -1.29 -10.92 -16.93
N LEU A 282 -0.45 -10.61 -15.94
CA LEU A 282 0.73 -11.43 -15.65
C LEU A 282 0.38 -12.61 -14.74
N GLY A 283 -0.66 -12.49 -13.90
CA GLY A 283 -0.94 -13.47 -12.84
C GLY A 283 -0.01 -13.34 -11.64
N ILE A 284 0.72 -12.23 -11.52
CA ILE A 284 1.69 -11.96 -10.45
C ILE A 284 1.14 -10.85 -9.57
N SER A 285 1.00 -11.12 -8.27
CA SER A 285 0.62 -10.11 -7.27
C SER A 285 1.79 -9.15 -7.05
N LEU A 286 1.61 -7.90 -7.46
CA LEU A 286 2.59 -6.83 -7.32
C LEU A 286 2.06 -5.83 -6.28
N ASP A 287 2.37 -6.04 -5.01
CA ASP A 287 1.69 -5.37 -3.90
C ASP A 287 2.21 -3.94 -3.68
N TYR A 288 1.37 -2.92 -3.85
CA TYR A 288 1.79 -1.52 -3.74
C TYR A 288 2.04 -1.08 -2.28
N LEU A 289 3.30 -0.76 -1.96
CA LEU A 289 3.72 -0.26 -0.64
C LEU A 289 3.60 1.24 -0.49
N GLY A 290 3.67 2.00 -1.59
CA GLY A 290 3.66 3.45 -1.53
C GLY A 290 4.52 4.10 -2.60
N HIS A 291 4.63 5.42 -2.51
CA HIS A 291 5.43 6.23 -3.42
C HIS A 291 6.45 7.04 -2.64
N ILE A 292 7.46 7.51 -3.36
CA ILE A 292 8.41 8.53 -2.92
C ILE A 292 8.27 9.70 -3.90
N GLU A 293 7.89 10.86 -3.40
CA GLU A 293 7.81 12.09 -4.19
C GLU A 293 9.21 12.50 -4.69
N HIS A 294 9.23 13.14 -5.85
CA HIS A 294 10.41 13.85 -6.33
C HIS A 294 10.62 15.09 -5.45
N ASP A 295 11.83 15.19 -4.88
CA ASP A 295 12.19 16.21 -3.90
C ASP A 295 13.67 16.53 -4.07
N ASP A 296 13.99 17.82 -4.21
CA ASP A 296 15.37 18.31 -4.35
C ASP A 296 16.23 17.94 -3.14
N ALA A 297 15.61 17.72 -1.97
CA ALA A 297 16.31 17.21 -0.79
C ALA A 297 17.07 15.92 -1.11
N VAL A 298 16.48 14.97 -1.86
CA VAL A 298 17.13 13.70 -2.23
C VAL A 298 18.39 13.95 -3.06
N TRP A 299 18.33 14.90 -3.99
CA TRP A 299 19.48 15.28 -4.80
C TRP A 299 20.57 15.98 -3.97
N LEU A 300 20.17 16.87 -3.05
CA LEU A 300 21.10 17.55 -2.14
C LEU A 300 21.82 16.56 -1.22
N THR A 301 21.13 15.56 -0.67
CA THR A 301 21.75 14.59 0.24
C THR A 301 22.72 13.67 -0.51
N ALA A 302 22.42 13.31 -1.75
CA ALA A 302 23.34 12.58 -2.61
C ALA A 302 24.64 13.37 -2.86
N ARG A 303 24.55 14.69 -3.08
CA ARG A 303 25.74 15.56 -3.20
C ARG A 303 26.54 15.67 -1.91
N ARG A 304 25.86 15.71 -0.76
CA ARG A 304 26.48 15.78 0.56
C ARG A 304 26.97 14.42 1.08
N ARG A 305 26.67 13.33 0.36
CA ARG A 305 27.00 11.96 0.77
C ARG A 305 26.42 11.61 2.15
N GLN A 306 25.16 12.01 2.38
CA GLN A 306 24.44 11.71 3.62
C GLN A 306 23.09 11.06 3.33
N PRO A 307 22.61 10.14 4.20
CA PRO A 307 21.27 9.59 4.08
C PRO A 307 20.20 10.68 4.24
N LEU A 308 19.12 10.58 3.46
CA LEU A 308 18.00 11.52 3.46
C LEU A 308 17.36 11.67 4.84
N LEU A 309 17.15 10.56 5.55
CA LEU A 309 16.55 10.57 6.90
C LEU A 309 17.46 11.17 7.98
N ILE A 310 18.74 11.41 7.67
CA ILE A 310 19.68 12.08 8.57
C ILE A 310 19.78 13.56 8.21
N ASP A 311 20.05 13.89 6.94
CA ASP A 311 20.27 15.26 6.49
C ASP A 311 18.97 16.07 6.38
N SER A 312 17.89 15.45 5.90
CA SER A 312 16.62 16.12 5.58
C SER A 312 15.38 15.33 6.05
N PRO A 313 15.26 15.00 7.35
CA PRO A 313 14.21 14.12 7.89
C PRO A 313 12.78 14.66 7.73
N THR A 314 12.61 15.98 7.66
CA THR A 314 11.28 16.61 7.54
C THR A 314 10.78 16.73 6.10
N SER A 315 11.61 16.36 5.12
CA SER A 315 11.31 16.43 3.68
C SER A 315 10.13 15.53 3.28
N LYS A 316 9.54 15.76 2.11
CA LYS A 316 8.39 14.98 1.68
C LYS A 316 8.80 13.53 1.40
N SER A 317 9.94 13.35 0.72
CA SER A 317 10.50 12.04 0.42
C SER A 317 10.91 11.27 1.69
N ALA A 318 11.40 11.95 2.73
CA ALA A 318 11.68 11.32 4.03
C ALA A 318 10.41 10.74 4.65
N ARG A 319 9.34 11.55 4.78
CA ARG A 319 8.04 11.09 5.32
C ARG A 319 7.44 9.95 4.48
N ASN A 320 7.62 10.00 3.16
CA ASN A 320 7.19 8.95 2.25
C ASN A 320 7.93 7.64 2.53
N LEU A 321 9.27 7.69 2.65
CA LEU A 321 10.11 6.55 3.01
C LEU A 321 9.76 5.96 4.37
N GLU A 322 9.52 6.79 5.38
CA GLU A 322 9.05 6.31 6.70
C GLU A 322 7.73 5.55 6.59
N ARG A 323 6.76 6.03 5.80
CA ARG A 323 5.49 5.31 5.57
C ARG A 323 5.71 3.95 4.91
N VAL A 324 6.59 3.88 3.91
CA VAL A 324 6.98 2.63 3.27
C VAL A 324 7.65 1.70 4.28
N ALA A 325 8.58 2.19 5.09
CA ALA A 325 9.26 1.43 6.13
C ALA A 325 8.28 0.85 7.17
N ARG A 326 7.31 1.65 7.64
CA ARG A 326 6.26 1.20 8.57
C ARG A 326 5.39 0.10 7.97
N ARG A 327 5.04 0.20 6.69
CA ARG A 327 4.29 -0.86 5.99
C ARG A 327 5.09 -2.15 5.87
N ILE A 328 6.40 -2.06 5.61
CA ILE A 328 7.31 -3.23 5.60
C ILE A 328 7.37 -3.88 6.99
N LEU A 329 7.49 -3.10 8.06
CA LEU A 329 7.45 -3.63 9.43
C LEU A 329 6.13 -4.35 9.73
N ALA A 330 5.00 -3.78 9.28
CA ALA A 330 3.69 -4.41 9.43
C ALA A 330 3.60 -5.75 8.67
N LEU A 331 4.17 -5.84 7.46
CA LEU A 331 4.23 -7.08 6.68
C LEU A 331 5.07 -8.15 7.38
N LEU A 332 6.23 -7.77 7.90
CA LEU A 332 7.12 -8.68 8.63
C LEU A 332 6.46 -9.19 9.91
N ALA A 333 5.78 -8.32 10.66
CA ALA A 333 5.02 -8.71 11.85
C ALA A 333 3.82 -9.62 11.51
N ALA A 334 3.12 -9.36 10.40
CA ALA A 334 2.00 -10.20 9.96
C ALA A 334 2.43 -11.63 9.62
N ARG A 335 3.62 -11.81 9.03
CA ARG A 335 4.18 -13.14 8.73
C ARG A 335 4.41 -13.97 10.00
N ASP A 336 4.76 -13.34 11.11
CA ASP A 336 4.95 -14.02 12.41
C ASP A 336 3.66 -14.54 13.00
N THR A 337 2.55 -13.86 12.74
CA THR A 337 1.25 -14.24 13.28
C THR A 337 0.52 -15.28 12.44
N ARG A 338 0.83 -15.43 11.14
CA ARG A 338 0.14 -16.34 10.21
C ARG A 338 1.07 -16.95 9.16
N PRO A 339 1.84 -18.01 9.50
CA PRO A 339 2.75 -18.65 8.56
C PRO A 339 2.05 -19.39 7.41
N ALA A 340 0.81 -19.87 7.61
CA ALA A 340 0.13 -20.81 6.72
C ALA A 340 -0.79 -20.19 5.64
N ASP A 341 -1.09 -18.89 5.73
CA ASP A 341 -2.20 -18.29 4.97
C ASP A 341 -1.85 -17.75 3.58
N ALA A 342 -0.56 -17.61 3.24
CA ALA A 342 -0.15 -17.05 1.95
C ALA A 342 -0.49 -17.99 0.79
N HIS A 343 -0.24 -19.30 0.96
CA HIS A 343 -0.57 -20.33 -0.03
C HIS A 343 -2.08 -20.52 -0.18
N ALA A 344 -2.83 -20.47 0.93
CA ALA A 344 -4.29 -20.56 0.92
C ALA A 344 -4.95 -19.33 0.25
N ARG A 345 -4.43 -18.11 0.49
CA ARG A 345 -4.90 -16.89 -0.19
C ARG A 345 -4.60 -16.91 -1.69
N ALA A 346 -3.40 -17.37 -2.06
CA ALA A 346 -3.01 -17.58 -3.45
C ALA A 346 -3.90 -18.60 -4.19
N LEU A 347 -4.20 -19.74 -3.56
CA LEU A 347 -5.12 -20.75 -4.08
C LEU A 347 -6.56 -20.22 -4.17
N ALA A 348 -7.02 -19.45 -3.19
CA ALA A 348 -8.34 -18.81 -3.21
C ALA A 348 -8.47 -17.74 -4.31
N ALA A 349 -7.41 -16.96 -4.56
CA ALA A 349 -7.35 -16.01 -5.67
C ALA A 349 -7.33 -16.73 -7.04
N ALA A 350 -6.57 -17.83 -7.16
CA ALA A 350 -6.56 -18.67 -8.36
C ALA A 350 -7.93 -19.34 -8.62
N SER A 351 -8.63 -19.77 -7.57
CA SER A 351 -9.95 -20.41 -7.67
C SER A 351 -11.07 -19.43 -8.05
N LYS A 352 -10.95 -18.13 -7.73
CA LYS A 352 -11.89 -17.09 -8.20
C LYS A 352 -11.83 -16.84 -9.71
N SER A 353 -10.82 -17.36 -10.41
CA SER A 353 -10.55 -17.09 -11.84
C SER A 353 -11.27 -18.03 -12.82
N ALA A 354 -12.19 -18.91 -12.38
CA ALA A 354 -12.85 -19.87 -13.27
C ALA A 354 -14.06 -19.31 -14.04
N ALA A 355 -14.73 -18.27 -13.51
CA ALA A 355 -15.85 -17.62 -14.19
C ALA A 355 -15.34 -16.50 -15.12
N PRO A 356 -16.00 -16.26 -16.27
CA PRO A 356 -15.71 -15.09 -17.07
C PRO A 356 -15.91 -13.83 -16.20
N PRO A 357 -15.01 -12.84 -16.26
CA PRO A 357 -15.14 -11.67 -15.42
C PRO A 357 -16.46 -10.96 -15.76
N THR A 358 -17.05 -10.28 -14.79
CA THR A 358 -18.30 -9.54 -14.95
C THR A 358 -18.05 -8.09 -15.40
N LEU A 359 -19.11 -7.33 -15.67
CA LEU A 359 -19.02 -5.88 -15.93
C LEU A 359 -18.62 -5.12 -14.66
N TYR A 360 -18.99 -5.63 -13.47
CA TYR A 360 -18.51 -5.09 -12.21
C TYR A 360 -17.00 -5.31 -12.04
N ASP A 361 -16.50 -6.50 -12.40
CA ASP A 361 -15.06 -6.79 -12.38
C ASP A 361 -14.30 -5.91 -13.38
N ALA A 362 -14.89 -5.57 -14.53
CA ALA A 362 -14.31 -4.65 -15.50
C ALA A 362 -14.06 -3.26 -14.90
N LEU A 363 -14.93 -2.81 -13.98
CA LEU A 363 -14.77 -1.55 -13.26
C LEU A 363 -14.04 -1.68 -11.91
N GLY A 364 -13.80 -2.91 -11.43
CA GLY A 364 -13.24 -3.16 -10.11
C GLY A 364 -14.20 -2.77 -8.98
N LEU A 365 -15.50 -3.04 -9.16
CA LEU A 365 -16.58 -2.63 -8.25
C LEU A 365 -17.29 -3.82 -7.63
N ALA A 366 -17.89 -3.60 -6.48
CA ALA A 366 -18.90 -4.50 -5.94
C ALA A 366 -20.25 -4.29 -6.64
N ARG A 367 -21.09 -5.32 -6.66
CA ARG A 367 -22.48 -5.21 -7.18
C ARG A 367 -23.32 -4.14 -6.48
N THR A 368 -22.98 -3.82 -5.24
CA THR A 368 -23.63 -2.80 -4.42
C THR A 368 -23.12 -1.38 -4.69
N ALA A 369 -22.23 -1.19 -5.67
CA ALA A 369 -21.67 0.11 -5.97
C ALA A 369 -22.75 1.11 -6.40
N ALA A 370 -22.65 2.32 -5.87
CA ALA A 370 -23.52 3.43 -6.22
C ALA A 370 -23.08 4.08 -7.55
N ASP A 371 -23.98 4.82 -8.20
CA ASP A 371 -23.77 5.39 -9.53
C ASP A 371 -22.56 6.34 -9.59
N ASP A 372 -22.30 7.08 -8.52
CA ASP A 372 -21.15 7.96 -8.39
C ASP A 372 -19.82 7.18 -8.23
N GLU A 373 -19.85 6.01 -7.59
CA GLU A 373 -18.73 5.07 -7.56
C GLU A 373 -18.48 4.47 -8.94
N ILE A 374 -19.55 4.11 -9.67
CA ILE A 374 -19.47 3.61 -11.05
C ILE A 374 -18.82 4.65 -11.97
N ARG A 375 -19.25 5.91 -11.93
CA ARG A 375 -18.64 6.99 -12.72
C ARG A 375 -17.17 7.21 -12.40
N ARG A 376 -16.81 7.19 -11.11
CA ARG A 376 -15.42 7.33 -10.65
C ARG A 376 -14.55 6.15 -11.11
N ALA A 377 -15.06 4.93 -10.99
CA ALA A 377 -14.37 3.73 -11.43
C ALA A 377 -14.19 3.70 -12.95
N TYR A 378 -15.23 4.04 -13.73
CA TYR A 378 -15.13 4.17 -15.19
C TYR A 378 -14.02 5.15 -15.58
N LYS A 379 -13.98 6.35 -14.99
CA LYS A 379 -12.92 7.31 -15.27
C LYS A 379 -11.53 6.74 -14.98
N ARG A 380 -11.36 6.09 -13.81
CA ARG A 380 -10.07 5.45 -13.45
C ARG A 380 -9.67 4.36 -14.43
N GLN A 381 -10.58 3.43 -14.76
CA GLN A 381 -10.28 2.35 -15.69
C GLN A 381 -9.95 2.88 -17.08
N ARG A 382 -10.71 3.87 -17.58
CA ARG A 382 -10.41 4.51 -18.86
C ARG A 382 -9.03 5.18 -18.86
N ASP A 383 -8.64 5.82 -17.76
CA ASP A 383 -7.32 6.44 -17.62
C ASP A 383 -6.18 5.40 -17.52
N ILE A 384 -6.45 4.22 -16.93
CA ILE A 384 -5.50 3.09 -16.84
C ILE A 384 -5.32 2.40 -18.18
N TYR A 385 -6.40 2.20 -18.94
CA TYR A 385 -6.40 1.43 -20.20
C TYR A 385 -6.41 2.31 -21.45
N ARG A 386 -6.17 3.62 -21.33
CA ARG A 386 -5.95 4.48 -22.51
C ARG A 386 -4.67 4.07 -23.24
N GLU A 387 -4.64 4.33 -24.53
CA GLU A 387 -3.43 4.12 -25.34
C GLU A 387 -2.25 4.95 -24.78
N GLY A 388 -1.07 4.32 -24.73
CA GLY A 388 0.14 4.96 -24.20
C GLY A 388 0.17 5.18 -22.68
N SER A 389 -0.83 4.71 -21.93
CA SER A 389 -0.78 4.75 -20.46
C SER A 389 0.33 3.88 -19.90
N LEU A 390 0.99 4.36 -18.84
CA LEU A 390 2.12 3.67 -18.23
C LEU A 390 1.80 2.24 -17.73
N PRO A 391 0.68 1.99 -17.02
CA PRO A 391 0.43 0.66 -16.43
C PRO A 391 0.34 -0.47 -17.44
N VAL A 392 -0.11 -0.21 -18.67
CA VAL A 392 -0.31 -1.26 -19.69
C VAL A 392 0.92 -1.51 -20.57
N VAL A 393 1.95 -0.65 -20.46
CA VAL A 393 3.16 -0.74 -21.29
C VAL A 393 3.78 -2.12 -21.17
N SER A 394 4.09 -2.72 -22.32
CA SER A 394 4.70 -4.05 -22.44
C SER A 394 3.87 -5.22 -21.92
N VAL A 395 2.65 -4.99 -21.42
CA VAL A 395 1.77 -6.03 -20.87
C VAL A 395 0.67 -6.40 -21.85
N LEU A 396 0.05 -5.40 -22.49
CA LEU A 396 -1.08 -5.61 -23.40
C LEU A 396 -0.68 -5.38 -24.85
N SER A 397 -1.14 -6.26 -25.74
CA SER A 397 -1.13 -5.98 -27.17
C SER A 397 -2.21 -4.95 -27.52
N PRO A 398 -2.09 -4.23 -28.65
CA PRO A 398 -3.10 -3.28 -29.10
C PRO A 398 -4.50 -3.90 -29.20
N GLU A 399 -4.60 -5.13 -29.70
CA GLU A 399 -5.86 -5.86 -29.82
C GLU A 399 -6.50 -6.18 -28.46
N VAL A 400 -5.70 -6.58 -27.48
CA VAL A 400 -6.20 -6.86 -26.12
C VAL A 400 -6.61 -5.55 -25.45
N LEU A 401 -5.82 -4.49 -25.61
CA LEU A 401 -6.14 -3.16 -25.08
C LEU A 401 -7.48 -2.65 -25.62
N GLN A 402 -7.74 -2.78 -26.92
CA GLN A 402 -9.00 -2.38 -27.53
C GLN A 402 -10.20 -3.17 -26.98
N LYS A 403 -10.04 -4.49 -26.79
CA LYS A 403 -11.08 -5.32 -26.17
C LYS A 403 -11.38 -4.88 -24.73
N GLU A 404 -10.35 -4.53 -23.97
CA GLU A 404 -10.51 -4.03 -22.61
C GLU A 404 -11.20 -2.66 -22.58
N GLN A 405 -10.85 -1.75 -23.48
CA GLN A 405 -11.51 -0.45 -23.61
C GLN A 405 -13.00 -0.62 -23.95
N ALA A 406 -13.33 -1.43 -24.95
CA ALA A 406 -14.73 -1.70 -25.33
C ALA A 406 -15.54 -2.29 -24.16
N ARG A 407 -14.92 -3.19 -23.38
CA ARG A 407 -15.54 -3.77 -22.19
C ARG A 407 -15.77 -2.75 -21.07
N ILE A 408 -14.85 -1.81 -20.87
CA ILE A 408 -15.00 -0.71 -19.90
C ILE A 408 -16.15 0.21 -20.31
N GLU A 409 -16.30 0.49 -21.61
CA GLU A 409 -17.41 1.26 -22.16
C GLU A 409 -18.75 0.53 -21.97
N GLU A 410 -18.82 -0.76 -22.34
CA GLU A 410 -19.99 -1.60 -22.13
C GLU A 410 -20.40 -1.66 -20.65
N ALA A 411 -19.44 -1.80 -19.75
CA ALA A 411 -19.70 -1.82 -18.31
C ALA A 411 -20.28 -0.50 -17.82
N HIS A 412 -19.75 0.64 -18.28
CA HIS A 412 -20.27 1.95 -17.92
C HIS A 412 -21.71 2.16 -18.40
N ASP A 413 -21.98 1.84 -19.67
CA ASP A 413 -23.28 2.07 -20.29
C ASP A 413 -24.36 1.13 -19.76
N THR A 414 -23.96 -0.08 -19.34
CA THR A 414 -24.89 -1.08 -18.77
C THR A 414 -25.15 -0.82 -17.29
N LEU A 415 -24.11 -0.51 -16.50
CA LEU A 415 -24.23 -0.39 -15.04
C LEU A 415 -24.81 0.95 -14.58
N LEU A 416 -24.77 2.01 -15.40
CA LEU A 416 -25.42 3.29 -15.09
C LEU A 416 -26.88 3.36 -15.53
N ASP A 417 -27.33 2.50 -16.43
CA ASP A 417 -28.74 2.40 -16.82
C ASP A 417 -29.45 1.40 -15.88
N PRO A 418 -30.43 1.84 -15.07
CA PRO A 418 -31.09 0.95 -14.10
C PRO A 418 -31.78 -0.26 -14.74
N VAL A 419 -32.31 -0.11 -15.96
CA VAL A 419 -33.01 -1.18 -16.68
C VAL A 419 -31.98 -2.19 -17.21
N ARG A 420 -30.91 -1.71 -17.85
CA ARG A 420 -29.85 -2.58 -18.37
C ARG A 420 -29.07 -3.27 -17.25
N ARG A 421 -28.77 -2.57 -16.16
CA ARG A 421 -28.11 -3.14 -14.97
C ARG A 421 -28.93 -4.27 -14.37
N ARG A 422 -30.25 -4.08 -14.22
CA ARG A 422 -31.14 -5.13 -13.70
C ARG A 422 -31.20 -6.35 -14.62
N ALA A 423 -31.31 -6.14 -15.93
CA ALA A 423 -31.30 -7.22 -16.91
C ALA A 423 -29.96 -7.99 -16.88
N TYR A 424 -28.85 -7.27 -16.78
CA TYR A 424 -27.51 -7.84 -16.64
C TYR A 424 -27.34 -8.64 -15.34
N ASP A 425 -27.83 -8.11 -14.21
CA ASP A 425 -27.76 -8.80 -12.92
C ASP A 425 -28.56 -10.11 -12.94
N LEU A 426 -29.76 -10.11 -13.55
CA LEU A 426 -30.61 -11.29 -13.71
C LEU A 426 -29.95 -12.38 -14.56
N SER A 427 -29.26 -12.00 -15.64
CA SER A 427 -28.59 -12.96 -16.52
C SER A 427 -27.27 -13.48 -15.94
N THR A 428 -26.53 -12.63 -15.23
CA THR A 428 -25.21 -12.95 -14.68
C THR A 428 -25.30 -13.71 -13.35
N TYR A 429 -26.35 -13.47 -12.55
CA TYR A 429 -26.54 -14.07 -11.23
C TYR A 429 -27.94 -14.68 -11.07
N PRO A 430 -28.26 -15.76 -11.81
CA PRO A 430 -29.61 -16.35 -11.83
C PRO A 430 -30.04 -16.93 -10.47
N ASP A 431 -29.10 -17.39 -9.65
CA ASP A 431 -29.36 -18.06 -8.36
C ASP A 431 -29.37 -17.10 -7.15
N ASP A 432 -29.40 -15.78 -7.36
CA ASP A 432 -29.37 -14.81 -6.25
C ASP A 432 -30.73 -14.73 -5.54
N PRO A 433 -30.84 -15.09 -4.24
CA PRO A 433 -32.10 -15.08 -3.51
C PRO A 433 -32.74 -13.70 -3.37
N ARG A 434 -31.97 -12.61 -3.59
CA ARG A 434 -32.50 -11.23 -3.67
C ARG A 434 -33.33 -10.99 -4.94
N MET A 435 -33.19 -11.84 -5.96
CA MET A 435 -33.94 -11.77 -7.22
C MET A 435 -35.13 -12.73 -7.28
N ALA A 436 -35.21 -13.70 -6.36
CA ALA A 436 -36.38 -14.57 -6.15
C ALA A 436 -37.55 -13.85 -5.43
N LEU A 437 -37.27 -12.70 -4.81
CA LEU A 437 -38.31 -11.73 -4.49
C LEU A 437 -38.76 -11.11 -5.81
N GLY A 438 -39.87 -11.65 -6.36
CA GLY A 438 -40.61 -10.98 -7.43
C GLY A 438 -40.85 -9.50 -7.08
N PRO A 439 -41.21 -8.63 -8.04
CA PRO A 439 -41.47 -7.23 -7.73
C PRO A 439 -42.39 -7.19 -6.52
N ALA A 440 -41.90 -6.62 -5.41
CA ALA A 440 -42.76 -6.35 -4.27
C ALA A 440 -44.00 -5.69 -4.87
N ARG A 441 -45.18 -6.31 -4.67
CA ARG A 441 -46.43 -5.65 -5.03
C ARG A 441 -46.32 -4.25 -4.45
N PRO A 442 -46.36 -3.20 -5.28
CA PRO A 442 -45.97 -1.89 -4.81
C PRO A 442 -47.12 -1.38 -3.96
N GLU A 443 -47.04 -1.59 -2.65
CA GLU A 443 -47.87 -0.89 -1.68
C GLU A 443 -47.66 0.63 -1.78
N ASN A 444 -46.63 1.09 -2.52
CA ASN A 444 -46.27 2.50 -2.69
C ASN A 444 -46.27 3.01 -4.14
N ALA A 445 -46.96 2.37 -5.10
CA ALA A 445 -47.12 2.98 -6.43
C ALA A 445 -48.05 4.21 -6.40
N ALA A 446 -49.11 4.15 -5.59
CA ALA A 446 -49.98 5.28 -5.32
C ALA A 446 -49.23 6.39 -4.57
N ALA A 447 -48.47 6.04 -3.54
CA ALA A 447 -47.66 6.99 -2.77
C ALA A 447 -46.57 7.65 -3.63
N ALA A 448 -45.92 6.93 -4.55
CA ALA A 448 -44.93 7.49 -5.46
C ALA A 448 -45.54 8.44 -6.50
N ALA A 449 -46.75 8.14 -6.99
CA ALA A 449 -47.49 9.04 -7.88
C ALA A 449 -47.98 10.30 -7.14
N GLU A 450 -48.45 10.14 -5.91
CA GLU A 450 -48.85 11.23 -5.02
C GLU A 450 -47.66 12.14 -4.67
N LEU A 451 -46.49 11.55 -4.37
CA LEU A 451 -45.25 12.28 -4.12
C LEU A 451 -44.79 13.07 -5.36
N ALA A 452 -44.90 12.49 -6.56
CA ALA A 452 -44.56 13.17 -7.81
C ALA A 452 -45.52 14.33 -8.12
N MET A 453 -46.82 14.17 -7.83
CA MET A 453 -47.80 15.26 -7.94
C MET A 453 -47.51 16.39 -6.94
N LEU A 454 -47.22 16.06 -5.68
CA LEU A 454 -46.86 17.04 -4.65
C LEU A 454 -45.57 17.79 -4.97
N GLN A 455 -44.55 17.11 -5.51
CA GLN A 455 -43.31 17.74 -5.96
C GLN A 455 -43.55 18.72 -7.12
N ALA A 456 -44.42 18.38 -8.07
CA ALA A 456 -44.77 19.25 -9.19
C ALA A 456 -45.60 20.48 -8.77
N GLU A 457 -46.48 20.32 -7.77
CA GLU A 457 -47.28 21.40 -7.20
C GLU A 457 -46.40 22.36 -6.37
N LEU A 458 -45.52 21.81 -5.52
CA LEU A 458 -44.62 22.59 -4.66
C LEU A 458 -43.57 23.38 -5.46
N ALA A 459 -43.08 22.82 -6.58
CA ALA A 459 -42.18 23.54 -7.48
C ALA A 459 -42.81 24.79 -8.13
N ARG A 460 -44.15 24.88 -8.16
CA ARG A 460 -44.89 26.07 -8.62
C ARG A 460 -45.17 27.07 -7.50
N GLU A 461 -45.25 26.61 -6.25
CA GLU A 461 -45.57 27.44 -5.07
C GLU A 461 -44.35 28.17 -4.47
N ILE A 462 -43.13 27.66 -4.64
CA ILE A 462 -41.92 28.25 -4.04
C ILE A 462 -41.22 29.22 -5.01
N ASN A 463 -41.40 30.52 -4.78
CA ASN A 463 -40.70 31.62 -5.44
C ASN A 463 -39.93 32.50 -4.42
N ALA A 464 -39.23 33.53 -4.92
CA ALA A 464 -38.40 34.44 -4.11
C ALA A 464 -39.20 35.29 -3.08
N GLU A 465 -40.53 35.32 -3.16
CA GLU A 465 -41.41 36.07 -2.25
C GLU A 465 -42.18 35.18 -1.27
N THR A 466 -41.97 33.86 -1.35
CA THR A 466 -42.66 32.86 -0.51
C THR A 466 -42.45 33.13 0.97
N GLN A 467 -43.54 33.06 1.74
CA GLN A 467 -43.50 33.13 3.21
C GLN A 467 -43.56 31.72 3.79
N PHE A 468 -42.54 31.33 4.54
CA PHE A 468 -42.44 29.99 5.08
C PHE A 468 -43.17 29.86 6.42
N SER A 469 -44.12 28.93 6.48
CA SER A 469 -44.81 28.47 7.69
C SER A 469 -44.33 27.08 8.09
N GLY A 470 -44.66 26.66 9.32
CA GLY A 470 -44.40 25.29 9.78
C GLY A 470 -45.06 24.24 8.89
N ALA A 471 -46.32 24.48 8.49
CA ALA A 471 -47.06 23.62 7.57
C ALA A 471 -46.41 23.55 6.18
N LEU A 472 -45.86 24.65 5.67
CA LEU A 472 -45.16 24.64 4.37
C LEU A 472 -43.83 23.88 4.48
N LEU A 473 -43.06 24.06 5.55
CA LEU A 473 -41.84 23.30 5.78
C LEU A 473 -42.12 21.79 5.88
N ARG A 474 -43.22 21.42 6.54
CA ARG A 474 -43.71 20.04 6.59
C ARG A 474 -44.07 19.51 5.20
N LYS A 475 -44.85 20.27 4.41
CA LYS A 475 -45.21 19.91 3.03
C LYS A 475 -43.96 19.71 2.16
N VAL A 476 -42.96 20.59 2.29
CA VAL A 476 -41.67 20.47 1.59
C VAL A 476 -40.95 19.18 2.01
N ARG A 477 -40.82 18.94 3.31
CA ARG A 477 -40.15 17.76 3.83
C ARG A 477 -40.82 16.47 3.35
N GLU A 478 -42.14 16.38 3.49
CA GLU A 478 -42.92 15.22 3.08
C GLU A 478 -42.84 15.00 1.56
N SER A 479 -42.84 16.06 0.74
CA SER A 479 -42.65 15.96 -0.71
C SER A 479 -41.28 15.40 -1.12
N GLN A 480 -40.25 15.57 -0.28
CA GLN A 480 -38.91 15.01 -0.52
C GLN A 480 -38.75 13.59 0.06
N GLY A 481 -39.80 13.02 0.67
CA GLY A 481 -39.74 11.72 1.33
C GLY A 481 -38.80 11.69 2.54
N VAL A 482 -38.63 12.83 3.22
CA VAL A 482 -37.73 12.97 4.36
C VAL A 482 -38.50 12.79 5.68
N GLU A 483 -38.04 11.89 6.55
CA GLU A 483 -38.61 11.75 7.90
C GLU A 483 -37.99 12.74 8.87
N LEU A 484 -38.74 13.14 9.91
CA LEU A 484 -38.21 14.04 10.96
C LEU A 484 -37.02 13.43 11.70
N SER A 485 -36.95 12.10 11.79
CA SER A 485 -35.82 11.37 12.36
C SER A 485 -34.52 11.61 11.59
N ASP A 486 -34.60 11.75 10.26
CA ASP A 486 -33.42 11.92 9.41
C ASP A 486 -32.81 13.31 9.60
N ILE A 487 -33.68 14.33 9.70
CA ILE A 487 -33.27 15.70 10.03
C ILE A 487 -32.69 15.74 11.44
N ALA A 488 -33.31 15.09 12.41
CA ALA A 488 -32.83 15.06 13.80
C ALA A 488 -31.43 14.44 13.91
N GLN A 489 -31.19 13.29 13.26
CA GLN A 489 -29.87 12.64 13.27
C GLN A 489 -28.77 13.52 12.66
N ARG A 490 -29.07 14.23 11.57
CA ARG A 490 -28.08 15.01 10.83
C ARG A 490 -27.81 16.39 11.42
N THR A 491 -28.85 17.05 11.93
CA THR A 491 -28.76 18.41 12.50
C THR A 491 -28.51 18.41 14.01
N LYS A 492 -28.68 17.26 14.68
CA LYS A 492 -28.65 17.09 16.14
C LYS A 492 -29.72 17.91 16.87
N ILE A 493 -30.76 18.36 16.16
CA ILE A 493 -31.95 18.99 16.73
C ILE A 493 -32.89 17.88 17.22
N SER A 494 -33.49 18.02 18.39
CA SER A 494 -34.40 17.00 18.92
C SER A 494 -35.67 16.87 18.08
N LEU A 495 -36.22 15.65 18.00
CA LEU A 495 -37.46 15.37 17.28
C LEU A 495 -38.63 16.26 17.78
N ALA A 496 -38.69 16.48 19.11
CA ALA A 496 -39.70 17.33 19.74
C ALA A 496 -39.63 18.79 19.24
N HIS A 497 -38.44 19.36 19.08
CA HIS A 497 -38.30 20.72 18.56
C HIS A 497 -38.63 20.80 17.07
N LEU A 498 -38.28 19.78 16.27
CA LEU A 498 -38.65 19.75 14.85
C LEU A 498 -40.17 19.66 14.67
N GLN A 499 -40.84 18.82 15.47
CA GLN A 499 -42.31 18.73 15.50
C GLN A 499 -42.95 20.05 15.93
N ALA A 500 -42.41 20.70 16.97
CA ALA A 500 -42.90 22.00 17.43
C ALA A 500 -42.76 23.09 16.36
N ILE A 501 -41.69 23.06 15.55
CA ILE A 501 -41.47 23.98 14.42
C ILE A 501 -42.52 23.74 13.32
N GLU A 502 -42.76 22.50 12.92
CA GLU A 502 -43.75 22.18 11.87
C GLU A 502 -45.18 22.48 12.30
N ASN A 503 -45.49 22.29 13.59
CA ASN A 503 -46.81 22.56 14.16
C ASN A 503 -47.00 24.02 14.59
N GLU A 504 -45.97 24.87 14.48
CA GLU A 504 -45.96 26.26 14.98
C GLU A 504 -46.37 26.34 16.48
N ALA A 505 -46.02 25.32 17.27
CA ALA A 505 -46.40 25.17 18.67
C ALA A 505 -45.57 26.11 19.56
N THR A 506 -45.95 27.39 19.60
CA THR A 506 -45.24 28.46 20.33
C THR A 506 -44.89 28.16 21.78
N GLY A 507 -45.64 27.32 22.49
CA GLY A 507 -45.39 26.93 23.88
C GLY A 507 -44.26 25.90 24.05
N ASP A 508 -43.99 25.09 23.04
CA ASP A 508 -43.01 23.99 23.08
C ASP A 508 -41.70 24.35 22.34
N LEU A 509 -41.63 25.56 21.80
CA LEU A 509 -40.45 26.08 21.11
C LEU A 509 -39.43 26.67 22.11
N PRO A 510 -38.12 26.46 21.89
CA PRO A 510 -37.07 27.08 22.70
C PRO A 510 -37.01 28.60 22.43
N ALA A 511 -36.07 29.29 23.10
CA ALA A 511 -35.92 30.73 22.92
C ALA A 511 -35.76 31.12 21.43
N PRO A 512 -36.31 32.26 20.98
CA PRO A 512 -36.39 32.64 19.56
C PRO A 512 -35.07 32.57 18.77
N VAL A 513 -33.94 32.81 19.44
CA VAL A 513 -32.60 32.74 18.83
C VAL A 513 -32.25 31.30 18.42
N TYR A 514 -32.64 30.30 19.21
CA TYR A 514 -32.45 28.89 18.87
C TYR A 514 -33.40 28.44 17.76
N VAL A 515 -34.66 28.89 17.80
CA VAL A 515 -35.63 28.59 16.73
C VAL A 515 -35.14 29.10 15.39
N GLN A 516 -34.60 30.31 15.34
CA GLN A 516 -34.01 30.85 14.12
C GLN A 516 -32.87 29.97 13.59
N GLY A 517 -31.97 29.49 14.45
CA GLY A 517 -30.91 28.55 14.07
C GLY A 517 -31.45 27.21 13.58
N PHE A 518 -32.47 26.66 14.25
CA PHE A 518 -33.07 25.37 13.88
C PHE A 518 -33.75 25.44 12.52
N VAL A 519 -34.51 26.51 12.26
CA VAL A 519 -35.18 26.73 10.98
C VAL A 519 -34.17 26.93 9.84
N GLN A 520 -33.00 27.54 10.11
CA GLN A 520 -31.92 27.61 9.11
C GLN A 520 -31.32 26.23 8.79
N GLU A 521 -31.12 25.38 9.79
CA GLU A 521 -30.59 24.03 9.56
C GLU A 521 -31.61 23.12 8.85
N ILE A 522 -32.91 23.26 9.15
CA ILE A 522 -33.99 22.60 8.40
C ILE A 522 -33.97 23.06 6.93
N ALA A 523 -33.86 24.37 6.69
CA ALA A 523 -33.81 24.92 5.34
C ALA A 523 -32.60 24.41 4.55
N LYS A 524 -31.41 24.35 5.16
CA LYS A 524 -30.21 23.76 4.53
C LYS A 524 -30.42 22.28 4.21
N TYR A 525 -31.03 21.52 5.10
CA TYR A 525 -31.32 20.11 4.89
C TYR A 525 -32.27 19.91 3.70
N LEU A 526 -33.34 20.71 3.64
CA LEU A 526 -34.37 20.66 2.60
C LEU A 526 -34.00 21.39 1.30
N ARG A 527 -32.75 21.89 1.20
CA ARG A 527 -32.22 22.66 0.05
C ARG A 527 -33.03 23.92 -0.29
N LEU A 528 -33.58 24.58 0.72
CA LEU A 528 -34.24 25.88 0.64
C LEU A 528 -33.25 27.02 0.97
N ASP A 529 -33.59 28.27 0.65
CA ASP A 529 -32.81 29.44 1.07
C ASP A 529 -32.91 29.64 2.61
N PRO A 530 -31.84 29.41 3.38
CA PRO A 530 -31.90 29.49 4.84
C PRO A 530 -32.19 30.90 5.36
N ALA A 531 -31.79 31.95 4.62
CA ALA A 531 -32.01 33.33 5.02
C ALA A 531 -33.48 33.72 4.87
N GLN A 532 -34.10 33.34 3.74
CA GLN A 532 -35.52 33.62 3.46
C GLN A 532 -36.43 32.85 4.43
N VAL A 533 -36.18 31.55 4.61
CA VAL A 533 -36.99 30.69 5.49
C VAL A 533 -36.94 31.21 6.93
N ALA A 534 -35.73 31.47 7.46
CA ALA A 534 -35.59 31.99 8.81
C ALA A 534 -36.25 33.36 9.01
N LYS A 535 -36.08 34.28 8.05
CA LYS A 535 -36.67 35.62 8.12
C LYS A 535 -38.20 35.59 8.15
N THR A 536 -38.80 34.84 7.24
CA THR A 536 -40.27 34.80 7.07
C THR A 536 -40.95 33.98 8.18
N TYR A 537 -40.37 32.85 8.56
CA TYR A 537 -40.85 32.03 9.67
C TYR A 537 -40.79 32.78 11.00
N MET A 538 -39.68 33.45 11.31
CA MET A 538 -39.57 34.22 12.56
C MET A 538 -40.50 35.43 12.60
N ARG A 539 -40.79 36.07 11.47
CA ARG A 539 -41.81 37.13 11.40
C ARG A 539 -43.18 36.58 11.76
N ARG A 540 -43.56 35.46 11.16
CA ARG A 540 -44.83 34.76 11.42
C ARG A 540 -44.97 34.31 12.88
N LEU A 541 -43.91 33.78 13.47
CA LEU A 541 -43.91 33.35 14.86
C LEU A 541 -44.19 34.51 15.84
N ARG A 542 -43.69 35.71 15.53
CA ARG A 542 -43.96 36.94 16.32
C ARG A 542 -45.43 37.35 16.22
N GLU A 543 -46.02 37.26 15.03
CA GLU A 543 -47.44 37.57 14.80
C GLU A 543 -48.36 36.62 15.57
N LEU A 544 -48.06 35.32 15.55
CA LEU A 544 -48.79 34.30 16.31
C LEU A 544 -48.68 34.52 17.83
N SER A 545 -47.48 34.85 18.31
CA SER A 545 -47.24 35.12 19.74
C SER A 545 -47.94 36.39 20.23
N ALA A 546 -48.08 37.40 19.37
CA ALA A 546 -48.83 38.63 19.67
C ALA A 546 -50.34 38.39 19.72
N GLY A 547 -50.89 37.56 18.83
CA GLY A 547 -52.31 37.20 18.79
C GLY A 547 -52.77 36.37 20.01
N THR A 548 -51.90 35.49 20.52
CA THR A 548 -52.20 34.68 21.72
C THR A 548 -52.24 35.53 23.00
N ARG A 549 -51.39 36.57 23.11
CA ARG A 549 -51.42 37.52 24.24
C ARG A 549 -52.67 38.41 24.24
N ALA A 550 -53.17 38.79 23.07
CA ALA A 550 -54.40 39.59 22.94
C ALA A 550 -55.68 38.81 23.34
N LYS A 551 -55.70 37.49 23.16
CA LYS A 551 -56.82 36.62 23.57
C LYS A 551 -56.83 36.23 25.06
N GLN A 552 -55.71 36.41 25.77
CA GLN A 552 -55.62 36.11 27.21
C GLN A 552 -55.89 37.34 28.11
N HIS A 553 -56.02 38.54 27.53
CA HIS A 553 -56.30 39.81 28.23
C HIS A 553 -57.56 40.52 27.69
N GLY A 554 -58.40 39.81 26.92
CA GLY A 554 -59.65 40.31 26.35
C GLY A 554 -60.86 39.63 26.96
#